data_AF-A0A349EMB4-F1
#
_entry.id   AF-A0A349EMB4-F1
#
_cell.length_a   1.000
_cell.length_b   1.000
_cell.length_c   1.000
_cell.angle_alpha   90.00
_cell.angle_beta   90.00
_cell.angle_gamma   90.00
#
_symmetry.space_group_name_H-M   'P 1'
#
loop_
_entity.id
_entity.type
_entity.pdbx_description
1 polymer ?
#
loop_
_entity_poly.entity_id
_entity_poly.type
_entity_poly.pdbx_seq_one_letter_code
_entity_poly.pdbx_strand_id
1 'polypeptide(L)'
;MKKAFTIVIGFLHDFAAGCWAATVLAVYWIDRAASGHDEIRIVLDGLERSFFWIGIICMGIVLLAGMGRTFTYAYIGSVYGEQNEAVRRKMLIVKHTILIVVFGSGIWWQYMMVYR
;
A
#
# COMPACT_ATOMS: atom_id res chain seq x y z
N MET A 1 -21.60 -2.01 -17.03
CA MET A 1 -21.32 -2.09 -15.58
C MET A 1 -19.93 -2.63 -15.24
N LYS A 2 -19.48 -3.77 -15.79
CA LYS A 2 -18.16 -4.36 -15.47
C LYS A 2 -16.95 -3.41 -15.67
N LYS A 3 -16.92 -2.64 -16.77
CA LYS A 3 -15.82 -1.68 -17.05
C LYS A 3 -15.73 -0.53 -16.04
N ALA A 4 -16.87 0.04 -15.65
CA ALA A 4 -16.91 1.13 -14.66
C ALA A 4 -16.40 0.65 -13.29
N PHE A 5 -16.78 -0.56 -12.88
CA PHE A 5 -16.30 -1.17 -11.64
C PHE A 5 -14.78 -1.40 -11.66
N THR A 6 -14.22 -1.86 -12.78
CA THR A 6 -12.75 -1.99 -12.94
C THR A 6 -12.03 -0.64 -12.84
N ILE A 7 -12.60 0.43 -13.41
CA ILE A 7 -12.04 1.79 -13.31
C ILE A 7 -12.05 2.26 -11.85
N VAL A 8 -13.16 2.08 -11.13
CA VAL A 8 -13.29 2.47 -9.73
C VAL A 8 -12.32 1.70 -8.84
N ILE A 9 -12.16 0.39 -9.04
CA ILE A 9 -11.16 -0.42 -8.31
C ILE A 9 -9.74 0.05 -8.61
N GLY A 10 -9.45 0.41 -9.87
CA GLY A 10 -8.17 0.98 -10.25
C GLY A 10 -7.88 2.29 -9.52
N PHE A 11 -8.85 3.21 -9.54
CA PHE A 11 -8.76 4.47 -8.80
C PHE A 11 -8.59 4.27 -7.30
N LEU A 12 -9.39 3.39 -6.69
CA LEU A 12 -9.32 3.12 -5.25
C LEU A 12 -7.96 2.53 -4.84
N HIS A 13 -7.42 1.62 -5.65
CA HIS A 13 -6.08 1.08 -5.45
C HIS A 13 -5.02 2.18 -5.49
N ASP A 14 -5.04 3.02 -6.53
CA ASP A 14 -4.00 4.02 -6.75
C ASP A 14 -4.10 5.14 -5.70
N PHE A 15 -5.32 5.53 -5.34
CA PHE A 15 -5.61 6.44 -4.23
C PHE A 15 -5.11 5.87 -2.89
N ALA A 16 -5.44 4.61 -2.58
CA ALA A 16 -5.00 3.97 -1.34
C ALA A 16 -3.48 3.82 -1.26
N ALA A 17 -2.80 3.56 -2.38
CA ALA A 17 -1.34 3.54 -2.43
C ALA A 17 -0.74 4.91 -2.12
N GLY A 18 -1.33 6.00 -2.66
CA GLY A 18 -0.95 7.37 -2.34
C GLY A 18 -1.18 7.72 -0.87
N CYS A 19 -2.35 7.34 -0.32
CA CYS A 19 -2.65 7.53 1.10
C CYS A 19 -1.69 6.77 2.01
N TRP A 20 -1.34 5.53 1.67
CA TRP A 20 -0.32 4.77 2.41
C TRP A 20 1.03 5.48 2.40
N ALA A 21 1.50 5.96 1.26
CA ALA A 21 2.77 6.69 1.19
C ALA A 21 2.73 7.99 2.03
N ALA A 22 1.58 8.68 2.03
CA ALA A 22 1.37 9.85 2.85
C ALA A 22 1.41 9.52 4.36
N THR A 23 0.86 8.38 4.79
CA THR A 23 0.94 8.00 6.21
C THR A 23 2.36 7.61 6.63
N VAL A 24 3.16 7.01 5.75
CA VAL A 24 4.59 6.75 6.02
C VAL A 24 5.33 8.05 6.29
N LEU A 25 5.14 9.06 5.42
CA LEU A 25 5.74 10.38 5.61
C LEU A 25 5.21 11.10 6.84
N ALA A 26 3.91 11.00 7.12
CA ALA A 26 3.30 11.60 8.29
C ALA A 26 3.92 11.05 9.59
N VAL A 27 4.01 9.73 9.74
CA VAL A 27 4.64 9.10 10.91
C VAL A 27 6.09 9.58 11.06
N TYR A 28 6.86 9.61 9.97
CA TYR A 28 8.24 10.09 10.00
C TYR A 28 8.37 11.55 10.50
N TRP A 29 7.55 12.45 9.98
CA TRP A 29 7.61 13.87 10.36
C TRP A 29 7.09 14.13 11.77
N ILE A 30 6.11 13.35 12.23
CA ILE A 30 5.58 13.44 13.60
C ILE A 30 6.62 12.94 14.61
N ASP A 31 7.26 11.81 14.36
CA ASP A 31 8.34 11.26 15.22
C ASP A 31 9.51 12.25 15.30
N ARG A 32 9.88 12.82 14.15
CA ARG A 32 10.90 13.87 14.07
C ARG A 32 10.52 15.11 14.88
N ALA A 33 9.25 15.52 14.88
CA ALA A 33 8.77 16.69 15.64
C ALA A 33 8.66 16.42 17.14
N ALA A 34 8.33 15.18 17.53
CA ALA A 34 8.32 14.75 18.92
C ALA A 34 9.74 14.63 19.51
N SER A 35 10.74 14.35 18.66
CA SER A 35 12.16 14.23 19.06
C SER A 35 12.72 15.58 19.57
N GLY A 36 12.63 15.79 20.87
CA GLY A 36 13.16 16.98 21.56
C GLY A 36 12.11 17.81 22.32
N HIS A 37 10.83 17.41 22.31
CA HIS A 37 9.75 18.13 23.00
C HIS A 37 8.86 17.17 23.80
N ASP A 38 9.27 16.82 25.02
CA ASP A 38 8.56 15.86 25.88
C ASP A 38 7.13 16.30 26.25
N GLU A 39 6.86 17.61 26.29
CA GLU A 39 5.55 18.17 26.64
C GLU A 39 4.44 17.83 25.63
N ILE A 40 4.79 17.73 24.35
CA ILE A 40 3.84 17.44 23.25
C ILE A 40 3.85 15.98 22.82
N ARG A 41 4.81 15.19 23.32
CA ARG A 41 5.03 13.80 22.92
C ARG A 41 3.80 12.93 23.09
N ILE A 42 3.09 13.04 24.22
CA ILE A 42 1.88 12.23 24.48
C ILE A 42 0.79 12.44 23.41
N VAL A 43 0.62 13.67 22.93
CA VAL A 43 -0.38 13.99 21.90
C VAL A 43 0.07 13.50 20.52
N LEU A 44 1.36 13.66 20.21
CA LEU A 44 1.97 13.24 18.95
C LEU A 44 1.99 11.71 18.82
N ASP A 45 2.32 10.97 19.88
CA ASP A 45 2.30 9.49 19.92
C ASP A 45 0.92 8.92 19.55
N GLY A 46 -0.16 9.55 20.04
CA GLY A 46 -1.52 9.18 19.68
C GLY A 46 -1.82 9.39 18.19
N LEU A 47 -1.32 10.49 17.63
CA LEU A 47 -1.48 10.84 16.23
C LEU A 47 -0.66 9.91 15.31
N GLU A 48 0.57 9.56 15.68
CA GLU A 48 1.41 8.60 14.98
C GLU A 48 0.76 7.23 14.87
N ARG A 49 0.24 6.71 16.00
CA ARG A 49 -0.49 5.43 16.04
C ARG A 49 -1.69 5.45 15.11
N SER A 50 -2.38 6.58 15.04
CA SER A 50 -3.54 6.76 14.18
C SER A 50 -3.14 6.70 12.69
N PHE A 51 -2.09 7.41 12.29
CA PHE A 51 -1.55 7.35 10.93
C PHE A 51 -1.00 5.97 10.56
N PHE A 52 -0.36 5.27 11.50
CA PHE A 52 0.10 3.90 11.31
C PHE A 52 -1.06 2.95 10.97
N TRP A 53 -2.14 2.97 11.77
CA TRP A 53 -3.32 2.14 11.50
C TRP A 53 -4.04 2.50 10.20
N ILE A 54 -4.14 3.79 9.86
CA ILE A 54 -4.65 4.23 8.56
C ILE A 54 -3.76 3.67 7.43
N GLY A 55 -2.43 3.70 7.60
CA GLY A 55 -1.49 3.09 6.66
C GLY A 55 -1.73 1.60 6.44
N ILE A 56 -1.96 0.84 7.51
CA ILE A 56 -2.30 -0.60 7.42
C ILE A 56 -3.60 -0.79 6.65
N ILE A 57 -4.64 0.00 6.92
CA ILE A 57 -5.92 -0.06 6.20
C ILE A 57 -5.71 0.24 4.71
N CYS A 58 -4.96 1.29 4.38
CA CYS A 58 -4.63 1.64 2.99
C CYS A 58 -3.89 0.51 2.27
N MET A 59 -2.90 -0.12 2.91
CA MET A 59 -2.24 -1.29 2.35
C MET A 59 -3.23 -2.44 2.11
N GLY A 60 -4.14 -2.71 3.05
CA GLY A 60 -5.18 -3.71 2.88
C GLY A 60 -6.05 -3.44 1.65
N ILE A 61 -6.46 -2.18 1.44
CA ILE A 61 -7.23 -1.75 0.26
C ILE A 61 -6.42 -1.96 -1.02
N VAL A 62 -5.13 -1.59 -1.05
CA VAL A 62 -4.24 -1.81 -2.20
C VAL A 62 -4.17 -3.30 -2.55
N LEU A 63 -3.95 -4.17 -1.57
CA LEU A 63 -3.83 -5.60 -1.80
C LEU A 63 -5.15 -6.20 -2.31
N LEU A 64 -6.28 -5.88 -1.68
CA LEU A 64 -7.60 -6.36 -2.10
C LEU A 64 -7.99 -5.89 -3.50
N ALA A 65 -7.78 -4.59 -3.79
CA ALA A 65 -8.06 -4.02 -5.10
C ALA A 65 -7.09 -4.56 -6.17
N GLY A 66 -5.84 -4.86 -5.80
CA GLY A 66 -4.82 -5.49 -6.66
C GLY A 66 -5.18 -6.94 -7.01
N MET A 67 -5.68 -7.71 -6.04
CA MET A 67 -6.20 -9.07 -6.27
C MET A 67 -7.37 -9.05 -7.26
N GLY A 68 -8.34 -8.14 -7.07
CA GLY A 68 -9.48 -7.98 -7.97
C GLY A 68 -9.07 -7.79 -9.43
N ARG A 69 -8.02 -7.00 -9.70
CA ARG A 69 -7.48 -6.83 -11.06
C ARG A 69 -6.89 -8.13 -11.61
N THR A 70 -6.09 -8.85 -10.83
CA THR A 70 -5.42 -10.10 -11.27
C THR A 70 -6.43 -11.18 -11.67
N PHE A 71 -7.51 -11.36 -10.91
CA PHE A 71 -8.57 -12.32 -11.24
C PHE A 71 -9.40 -11.89 -12.46
N THR A 72 -9.71 -10.60 -12.60
CA THR A 72 -10.52 -10.12 -13.73
C THR A 72 -9.77 -10.28 -15.06
N TYR A 73 -8.46 -10.04 -15.09
CA TYR A 73 -7.63 -10.25 -16.28
C TYR A 73 -7.35 -11.73 -16.57
N ALA A 74 -7.32 -12.60 -15.55
CA ALA A 74 -7.18 -14.05 -15.75
C ALA A 74 -8.47 -14.69 -16.31
N TYR A 75 -9.65 -14.17 -15.95
CA TYR A 75 -10.94 -14.73 -16.37
C TYR A 75 -11.43 -14.26 -17.76
N ILE A 76 -10.85 -13.19 -18.32
CA ILE A 76 -11.25 -12.63 -19.63
C ILE A 76 -10.54 -13.34 -20.81
N GLY A 77 -9.77 -14.39 -20.54
CA GLY A 77 -9.07 -15.17 -21.56
C GLY A 77 -7.75 -14.52 -21.98
N SER A 78 -6.82 -15.34 -22.49
CA SER A 78 -5.48 -14.96 -22.91
C SER A 78 -5.55 -13.96 -24.08
N VAL A 79 -5.66 -12.66 -23.78
CA VAL A 79 -5.61 -11.58 -24.78
C VAL A 79 -4.23 -11.52 -25.45
N TYR A 80 -3.21 -12.06 -24.79
CA TYR A 80 -1.84 -12.16 -25.28
C TYR A 80 -1.52 -13.65 -25.41
N GLY A 81 -1.39 -14.19 -26.64
CA GLY A 81 -1.21 -15.63 -26.91
C GLY A 81 -0.08 -16.32 -26.11
N GLU A 82 -0.04 -17.66 -26.14
CA GLU A 82 0.77 -18.54 -25.26
C GLU A 82 2.20 -18.07 -24.93
N GLN A 83 2.93 -17.49 -25.89
CA GLN A 83 4.30 -17.00 -25.68
C GLN A 83 4.39 -15.81 -24.71
N ASN A 84 3.36 -14.97 -24.64
CA ASN A 84 3.32 -13.78 -23.78
C ASN A 84 2.85 -14.09 -22.36
N GLU A 85 2.25 -15.25 -22.11
CA GLU A 85 1.83 -15.64 -20.76
C GLU A 85 3.01 -15.93 -19.84
N ALA A 86 4.09 -16.54 -20.36
CA ALA A 86 5.30 -16.81 -19.59
C ALA A 86 5.99 -15.52 -19.13
N VAL A 87 6.08 -14.52 -20.03
CA VAL A 87 6.62 -13.19 -19.72
C VAL A 87 5.71 -12.47 -18.72
N ARG A 88 4.39 -12.51 -18.91
CA ARG A 88 3.41 -11.93 -17.99
C ARG A 88 3.52 -12.54 -16.59
N ARG A 89 3.66 -13.86 -16.47
CA ARG A 89 3.80 -14.54 -15.16
C ARG A 89 5.08 -14.11 -14.45
N LYS A 90 6.21 -14.03 -15.16
CA LYS A 90 7.47 -13.50 -14.61
C LYS A 90 7.30 -12.05 -14.14
N MET A 91 6.70 -11.19 -14.96
CA MET A 91 6.45 -9.79 -14.60
C MET A 91 5.52 -9.63 -13.41
N LEU A 92 4.49 -10.49 -13.28
CA LEU A 92 3.61 -10.51 -12.12
C LEU A 92 4.36 -10.89 -10.85
N ILE A 93 5.23 -11.90 -10.90
CA ILE A 93 6.07 -12.28 -9.75
C ILE A 93 6.96 -11.11 -9.33
N VAL A 94 7.71 -10.53 -10.28
CA VAL A 94 8.60 -9.39 -10.02
C VAL A 94 7.84 -8.23 -9.38
N LYS A 95 6.67 -7.88 -9.94
CA LYS A 95 5.82 -6.82 -9.39
C LYS A 95 5.44 -7.10 -7.94
N HIS A 96 4.95 -8.30 -7.62
CA HIS A 96 4.53 -8.63 -6.25
C HIS A 96 5.70 -8.70 -5.29
N THR A 97 6.86 -9.19 -5.73
CA THR A 97 8.09 -9.17 -4.91
C THR A 97 8.48 -7.74 -4.54
N ILE A 98 8.52 -6.82 -5.52
CA ILE A 98 8.82 -5.41 -5.27
C ILE A 98 7.77 -4.81 -4.32
N LEU A 99 6.49 -5.12 -4.54
CA LEU A 99 5.39 -4.61 -3.73
C LEU A 99 5.51 -5.06 -2.26
N ILE A 100 5.78 -6.35 -2.01
CA ILE A 100 6.02 -6.88 -0.66
C ILE A 100 7.22 -6.21 0.00
N VAL A 101 8.32 -6.00 -0.73
CA VAL A 101 9.51 -5.35 -0.19
C VAL A 101 9.22 -3.89 0.19
N VAL A 102 8.54 -3.13 -0.67
CA VAL A 102 8.23 -1.71 -0.43
C VAL A 102 7.22 -1.54 0.70
N PHE A 103 6.11 -2.26 0.67
CA PHE A 103 5.10 -2.17 1.73
C PHE A 103 5.62 -2.73 3.05
N GLY A 104 6.33 -3.86 3.02
CA GLY A 104 6.90 -4.49 4.20
C GLY A 104 7.95 -3.61 4.88
N SER A 105 8.89 -3.04 4.12
CA SER A 105 9.88 -2.12 4.66
C SER A 105 9.27 -0.82 5.19
N GLY A 106 8.26 -0.26 4.51
CA GLY A 106 7.56 0.93 4.97
C GLY A 106 6.81 0.71 6.28
N ILE A 107 6.07 -0.39 6.41
CA ILE A 107 5.38 -0.73 7.67
C ILE A 107 6.37 -1.02 8.78
N TRP A 108 7.42 -1.78 8.49
CA TRP A 108 8.47 -2.05 9.47
C TRP A 108 9.08 -0.74 9.99
N TRP A 109 9.36 0.20 9.09
CA TRP A 109 9.93 1.49 9.46
C TRP A 109 8.95 2.32 10.30
N GLN A 110 7.68 2.39 9.92
CA GLN A 110 6.66 3.06 10.73
C GLN A 110 6.52 2.42 12.12
N TYR A 111 6.51 1.08 12.20
CA TYR A 111 6.43 0.36 13.46
C TYR A 111 7.59 0.70 14.41
N MET A 112 8.81 0.79 13.88
CA MET A 112 9.99 1.17 14.65
C MET A 112 9.96 2.62 15.16
N MET A 113 9.19 3.52 14.54
CA MET A 113 9.01 4.89 15.01
C MET A 113 7.91 4.94 16.08
N VAL A 114 6.74 4.39 15.77
CA VAL A 114 5.55 4.46 16.63
C VAL A 114 5.68 3.73 17.98
N TYR A 115 6.50 2.68 18.04
CA TYR A 115 6.62 1.81 19.23
C TYR A 115 7.99 1.86 19.91
N ARG A 116 8.79 2.90 19.66
CA ARG A 116 10.08 3.14 20.32
C ARG A 116 9.94 3.99 21.57
#